data_AF-A0A957M383-F1
#
_entry.id   AF-A0A957M383-F1
#
_cell.length_a   1.000
_cell.length_b   1.000
_cell.length_c   1.000
_cell.angle_alpha   90.00
_cell.angle_beta   90.00
_cell.angle_gamma   90.00
#
_symmetry.space_group_name_H-M   'P 1'
#
loop_
_entity.id
_entity.type
_entity.pdbx_description
1 polymer ?
#
loop_
_entity_poly.entity_id
_entity_poly.type
_entity_poly.pdbx_seq_one_letter_code
_entity_poly.pdbx_strand_id
1 'polypeptide(L)'
;MSEFEYEDWWALHLRVAKGEPLSEQETTVYESGLTHLEGQPTGDDEALTYLRSLRAAIGRAAALHKELAARSADLDKRIVVLESAYQQQTGQKLDLGSHAPA
;
A
#
# COMPACT_ATOMS: atom_id res chain seq x y z
N MET A 1 14.62 -12.17 -23.59
CA MET A 1 13.15 -12.25 -23.64
C MET A 1 12.73 -11.63 -24.96
N SER A 2 11.89 -12.34 -25.71
CA SER A 2 11.30 -11.82 -26.94
C SER A 2 10.25 -10.74 -26.62
N GLU A 3 9.88 -9.94 -27.62
CA GLU A 3 8.87 -8.89 -27.49
C GLU A 3 7.50 -9.45 -27.03
N PHE A 4 7.12 -10.61 -27.56
CA PHE A 4 5.90 -11.32 -27.17
C PHE A 4 5.92 -11.77 -25.70
N GLU A 5 7.04 -12.32 -25.25
CA GLU A 5 7.21 -12.72 -23.84
C GLU A 5 7.24 -11.51 -22.89
N TYR A 6 7.71 -10.34 -23.36
CA TYR A 6 7.70 -9.10 -22.59
C TYR A 6 6.29 -8.54 -22.42
N GLU A 7 5.47 -8.54 -23.48
CA GLU A 7 4.07 -8.08 -23.42
C GLU A 7 3.23 -8.94 -22.45
N ASP A 8 3.38 -10.26 -22.52
CA ASP A 8 2.70 -11.20 -21.62
C ASP A 8 3.15 -11.00 -20.17
N TRP A 9 4.46 -10.85 -19.93
CA TRP A 9 4.97 -10.54 -18.60
C TRP A 9 4.48 -9.18 -18.08
N TRP A 10 4.44 -8.16 -18.94
CA TRP A 10 3.99 -6.82 -18.58
C TRP A 10 2.51 -6.81 -18.17
N ALA A 11 1.66 -7.57 -18.87
CA ALA A 11 0.26 -7.74 -18.49
C ALA A 11 0.10 -8.35 -17.08
N LEU A 12 0.93 -9.34 -16.73
CA LEU A 12 0.97 -9.93 -15.39
C LEU A 12 1.50 -8.93 -14.35
N HIS A 13 2.53 -8.15 -14.69
CA HIS A 13 3.09 -7.12 -13.82
C HIS A 13 2.04 -6.05 -13.44
N LEU A 14 1.22 -5.62 -14.41
CA LEU A 14 0.14 -4.66 -14.15
C LEU A 14 -0.92 -5.22 -13.20
N ARG A 15 -1.21 -6.52 -13.25
CA ARG A 15 -2.16 -7.18 -12.33
C ARG A 15 -1.59 -7.26 -10.91
N VAL A 16 -0.32 -7.67 -10.77
CA VAL A 16 0.39 -7.67 -9.48
C VAL A 16 0.45 -6.27 -8.87
N ALA A 17 0.71 -5.23 -9.68
CA ALA A 17 0.75 -3.84 -9.23
C ALA A 17 -0.61 -3.34 -8.69
N LYS A 18 -1.71 -3.90 -9.22
CA LYS A 18 -3.08 -3.65 -8.73
C LYS A 18 -3.47 -4.49 -7.52
N GLY A 19 -2.58 -5.37 -7.05
CA GLY A 19 -2.85 -6.28 -5.93
C GLY A 19 -3.76 -7.46 -6.29
N GLU A 20 -3.91 -7.76 -7.58
CA GLU A 20 -4.66 -8.92 -8.03
C GLU A 20 -3.86 -10.20 -7.81
N PRO A 21 -4.50 -11.30 -7.37
CA PRO A 21 -3.82 -12.58 -7.22
C PRO A 21 -3.47 -13.17 -8.59
N LEU A 22 -2.27 -13.76 -8.68
CA LEU A 22 -1.86 -14.60 -9.80
C LEU A 22 -2.07 -16.06 -9.44
N SER A 23 -2.41 -16.88 -10.44
CA SER A 23 -2.34 -18.34 -10.34
C SER A 23 -0.89 -18.81 -10.22
N GLU A 24 -0.68 -20.06 -9.82
CA GLU A 24 0.65 -20.66 -9.66
C GLU A 24 1.45 -20.66 -10.98
N GLN A 25 0.77 -20.90 -12.10
CA GLN A 25 1.37 -20.86 -13.44
C GLN A 25 1.74 -19.43 -13.86
N GLU A 26 0.86 -18.45 -13.59
CA GLU A 26 1.14 -17.03 -13.85
C GLU A 26 2.26 -16.49 -12.96
N THR A 27 2.33 -16.94 -11.70
CA THR A 27 3.39 -16.58 -10.76
C THR A 27 4.75 -17.06 -11.28
N THR A 28 4.81 -18.29 -11.79
CA THR A 28 6.05 -18.85 -12.37
C THR A 28 6.54 -18.04 -13.59
N VAL A 29 5.61 -17.64 -14.48
CA VAL A 29 5.93 -16.81 -15.65
C VAL A 29 6.37 -15.40 -15.22
N TYR A 30 5.67 -14.82 -14.24
CA TYR A 30 5.99 -13.51 -13.68
C TYR A 30 7.37 -13.49 -13.00
N GLU A 31 7.69 -14.48 -12.19
CA GLU A 31 8.98 -14.62 -11.50
C GLU A 31 10.14 -14.91 -12.46
N SER A 32 9.89 -15.71 -13.49
CA SER A 32 10.87 -15.98 -14.55
C SER A 32 11.22 -14.72 -15.36
N GLY A 33 10.21 -13.94 -15.76
CA GLY A 33 10.43 -12.67 -16.44
C GLY A 33 11.08 -11.61 -15.54
N LEU A 34 10.73 -11.59 -14.25
CA LEU A 34 11.39 -10.74 -13.26
C LEU A 34 12.88 -11.10 -13.13
N THR A 35 13.20 -12.39 -12.99
CA THR A 35 14.59 -12.89 -12.91
C THR A 35 15.36 -12.58 -14.19
N HIS A 36 14.72 -12.69 -15.36
CA HIS A 36 15.33 -12.37 -16.64
C HIS A 36 15.64 -10.86 -16.77
N LEU A 37 14.75 -9.99 -16.31
CA LEU A 37 14.94 -8.54 -16.31
C LEU A 37 15.95 -8.09 -15.25
N GLU A 38 16.00 -8.76 -14.10
CA GLU A 38 16.99 -8.52 -13.05
C GLU A 38 18.39 -9.05 -13.39
N GLY A 39 18.47 -10.10 -14.22
CA GLY A 39 19.71 -10.73 -14.66
C GLY A 39 20.34 -10.11 -15.91
N GLN A 40 19.63 -9.24 -16.63
CA GLN A 40 20.24 -8.45 -17.69
C GLN A 40 21.05 -7.30 -17.06
N PRO A 41 22.34 -7.13 -17.39
CA PRO A 41 23.07 -5.91 -17.04
C PRO A 41 22.45 -4.78 -17.85
N THR A 42 21.46 -4.12 -17.26
CA THR A 42 21.02 -2.81 -17.72
C THR A 42 22.24 -1.90 -17.60
N GLY A 43 22.61 -1.19 -18.66
CA GLY A 43 23.69 -0.21 -18.62
C GLY A 43 23.43 0.99 -17.70
N ASP A 44 22.53 0.85 -16.73
CA ASP A 44 21.99 1.87 -15.84
C ASP A 44 21.61 1.25 -14.49
N ASP A 45 22.58 0.60 -13.82
CA ASP A 45 22.47 0.11 -12.44
C ASP A 45 21.94 1.18 -11.47
N GLU A 46 22.19 2.45 -11.78
CA GLU A 46 21.69 3.61 -11.05
C GLU A 46 20.15 3.75 -11.16
N ALA A 47 19.57 3.53 -12.33
CA ALA A 47 18.12 3.60 -12.55
C ALA A 47 17.39 2.46 -11.81
N LEU A 48 17.93 1.23 -11.85
CA LEU A 48 17.38 0.11 -11.07
C LEU A 48 17.49 0.35 -9.57
N THR A 49 18.62 0.89 -9.10
CA THR A 49 18.83 1.24 -7.69
C THR A 49 17.86 2.34 -7.26
N TYR A 50 17.64 3.35 -8.10
CA TYR A 50 16.67 4.42 -7.86
C TYR A 50 15.23 3.87 -7.77
N LEU A 51 14.81 3.01 -8.70
CA LEU A 51 13.48 2.39 -8.67
C LEU A 51 13.27 1.51 -7.43
N ARG A 52 14.28 0.73 -7.03
CA ARG A 52 14.25 -0.03 -5.76
C ARG A 52 14.10 0.90 -4.56
N SER A 53 14.80 2.03 -4.55
CA SER A 53 14.71 3.03 -3.48
C SER A 53 13.30 3.66 -3.39
N LEU A 54 12.69 3.97 -4.54
CA LEU A 54 11.34 4.51 -4.62
C LEU A 54 10.30 3.50 -4.13
N ARG A 55 10.41 2.23 -4.57
CA ARG A 55 9.53 1.15 -4.10
C ARG A 55 9.60 0.99 -2.59
N ALA A 56 10.81 1.03 -2.02
CA ALA A 56 11.00 0.97 -0.57
C ALA A 56 10.40 2.19 0.15
N ALA A 57 10.53 3.39 -0.43
CA ALA A 57 9.93 4.61 0.13
C ALA A 57 8.40 4.55 0.13
N ILE A 58 7.79 4.09 -0.97
CA ILE A 58 6.33 3.87 -1.06
C ILE A 58 5.88 2.84 -0.01
N GLY A 59 6.62 1.73 0.14
CA GLY A 59 6.32 0.73 1.17
C GLY A 59 6.32 1.31 2.59
N ARG A 60 7.31 2.15 2.92
CA ARG A 60 7.37 2.85 4.22
C ARG A 60 6.22 3.83 4.41
N ALA A 61 5.90 4.62 3.39
CA ALA A 61 4.80 5.57 3.44
C ALA A 61 3.44 4.88 3.65
N ALA A 62 3.21 3.76 2.96
CA ALA A 62 2.00 2.96 3.12
C ALA A 62 1.89 2.36 4.53
N ALA A 63 3.00 1.88 5.10
CA ALA A 63 3.02 1.37 6.47
C ALA A 63 2.70 2.46 7.50
N LEU A 64 3.30 3.65 7.36
CA LEU A 64 3.01 4.81 8.21
C LEU A 64 1.55 5.26 8.11
N HIS A 65 1.00 5.32 6.90
CA HIS A 65 -0.40 5.65 6.70
C HIS A 65 -1.33 4.66 7.41
N LYS A 66 -1.06 3.35 7.30
CA LYS A 66 -1.83 2.31 7.99
C LYS A 66 -1.75 2.47 9.51
N GLU A 67 -0.58 2.78 10.05
CA GLU A 67 -0.41 3.03 11.48
C GLU A 67 -1.18 4.27 11.95
N LEU A 68 -1.09 5.38 11.22
CA LEU A 68 -1.80 6.61 11.53
C LEU A 68 -3.33 6.43 11.46
N ALA A 69 -3.83 5.72 10.45
CA ALA A 69 -5.25 5.40 10.34
C ALA A 69 -5.74 4.56 11.53
N ALA A 70 -4.95 3.57 11.97
CA ALA A 70 -5.28 2.78 13.15
C ALA A 70 -5.30 3.61 14.44
N ARG A 71 -4.33 4.53 14.61
CA ARG A 71 -4.28 5.46 15.75
C ARG A 71 -5.45 6.44 15.74
N SER A 72 -5.82 6.97 14.57
CA SER A 72 -6.99 7.85 14.41
C SER A 72 -8.26 7.13 14.86
N ALA A 73 -8.49 5.91 14.36
CA ALA A 73 -9.66 5.13 14.72
C ALA A 73 -9.74 4.77 16.21
N ASP A 74 -8.60 4.58 16.89
CA ASP A 74 -8.56 4.41 18.35
C ASP A 74 -8.95 5.70 19.08
N LEU A 75 -8.41 6.84 18.66
CA LEU A 75 -8.72 8.14 19.24
C LEU A 75 -10.19 8.50 19.06
N ASP A 76 -10.78 8.23 17.89
CA ASP A 76 -12.20 8.47 17.61
C ASP A 76 -13.09 7.67 18.57
N LYS A 77 -12.76 6.39 18.80
CA LYS A 77 -13.47 5.56 19.80
C LYS A 77 -13.37 6.15 21.20
N ARG A 78 -12.19 6.63 21.59
CA ARG A 78 -11.97 7.23 22.91
C ARG A 78 -12.75 8.55 23.06
N ILE A 79 -12.82 9.36 22.00
CA ILE A 79 -13.63 10.59 21.97
C ILE A 79 -15.10 10.23 22.22
N VAL A 80 -15.65 9.26 21.49
CA VAL A 80 -17.06 8.83 21.66
C VAL A 80 -17.35 8.38 23.08
N VAL A 81 -16.46 7.60 23.69
CA VAL A 81 -16.61 7.15 25.08
C VAL A 81 -16.60 8.32 26.06
N LEU A 82 -15.65 9.24 25.91
CA LEU A 82 -15.52 10.41 26.79
C LEU A 82 -16.71 11.37 26.63
N GLU A 83 -17.16 11.62 25.40
CA GLU A 83 -18.34 12.44 25.13
C GLU A 83 -19.60 11.83 25.76
N SER A 84 -19.77 10.52 25.62
CA SER A 84 -20.91 9.80 26.22
C SER A 84 -20.90 9.92 27.75
N ALA A 85 -19.73 9.72 28.38
CA ALA A 85 -19.58 9.84 29.83
C ALA A 85 -19.84 11.28 30.30
N TYR A 86 -19.33 12.28 29.58
CA TYR A 86 -19.55 13.68 29.89
C TYR A 86 -21.03 14.06 29.77
N GLN A 87 -21.71 13.61 28.72
CA GLN A 87 -23.14 13.87 28.52
C GLN A 87 -23.98 13.23 29.63
N GLN A 88 -23.64 12.02 30.07
CA GLN A 88 -24.31 11.38 31.20
C GLN A 88 -24.15 12.17 32.51
N GLN A 89 -22.99 12.79 32.74
CA GLN A 89 -22.73 13.54 33.96
C GLN A 89 -23.32 14.95 33.95
N THR A 90 -23.32 15.63 32.79
CA THR A 90 -23.65 17.06 32.71
C THR A 90 -24.95 17.36 31.97
N GLY A 91 -25.48 16.39 31.22
CA GLY A 91 -26.61 16.58 30.30
C GLY A 91 -26.27 17.32 29.01
N GLN A 92 -25.00 17.73 28.81
CA GLN A 92 -24.55 18.51 27.66
C GLN A 92 -23.62 17.70 26.75
N LYS A 93 -23.67 17.94 25.44
CA LYS A 93 -22.79 17.28 24.45
C LYS A 93 -21.61 18.19 24.09
N LEU A 94 -20.40 17.64 24.03
CA LEU A 94 -19.17 18.39 23.71
C LEU A 94 -18.91 18.52 22.20
N ASP A 95 -19.52 17.66 21.38
CA ASP A 95 -19.51 17.67 19.90
C ASP A 95 -18.10 17.78 19.25
N LEU A 96 -17.10 17.16 19.88
CA LEU A 96 -15.73 17.06 19.39
C LEU A 96 -15.58 16.04 18.25
N GLY A 97 -16.54 15.13 18.08
CA GLY A 97 -16.56 14.13 16.99
C GLY A 97 -16.95 14.67 15.60
N SER A 98 -17.30 15.95 15.44
CA SER A 98 -17.82 16.52 14.20
C SER A 98 -16.75 16.89 13.15
N HIS A 99 -15.51 16.40 13.28
CA HIS A 99 -14.41 16.66 12.34
C HIS A 99 -13.89 15.35 11.72
N ALA A 100 -14.76 14.62 11.03
CA ALA A 100 -14.32 13.54 10.15
C ALA A 100 -14.00 14.11 8.76
N PRO A 101 -12.82 13.85 8.17
CA PRO A 101 -12.57 14.14 6.76
C PRO A 101 -13.44 13.21 5.89
N ALA A 102 -14.04 13.78 4.85
CA ALA A 102 -14.82 13.10 3.82
C ALA A 102 -13.96 12.18 2.93
#